data_AF-A0A379FSZ0-F1
#
_entry.id   AF-A0A379FSZ0-F1
#
_cell.length_a   1.000
_cell.length_b   1.000
_cell.length_c   1.000
_cell.angle_alpha   90.00
_cell.angle_beta   90.00
_cell.angle_gamma   90.00
#
_symmetry.space_group_name_H-M   'P 1'
#
loop_
_entity.id
_entity.type
_entity.pdbx_description
1 polymer ?
#
loop_
_entity_poly.entity_id
_entity_poly.type
_entity_poly.pdbx_seq_one_letter_code
_entity_poly.pdbx_strand_id
1 'polypeptide(L)'
;MVIDSLTDVHQRLTEGILSAFMGMILILMPIVPDGQMIGLFSQEIDNINQAIAMVAQMLDPYKAMGAWLEQRAMYAGIVRRGADYSYLDDVIVTGKQGVIVRKDSLFTDDNKTKWVTLKDVTLGVNGSARVNLRSQELGAFALSAHQSLTMDTVTLGVETITTTKAAKEGVFEETDGNLLLRFMRSHSINNHDDYQGLEGALLNLPDVKQAKVYENYTHQTDAKGIPPSLFKCGCDGGER
;
A
#
# COMPACT_ATOMS: atom_id res chain seq x y z
N MET A 1 2.17 28.98 3.36
CA MET A 1 0.91 29.43 3.98
C MET A 1 1.17 29.58 5.47
N VAL A 2 1.05 30.79 6.00
CA VAL A 2 1.11 31.02 7.45
C VAL A 2 -0.31 30.79 7.97
N ILE A 3 -0.47 29.88 8.92
CA ILE A 3 -1.74 29.59 9.57
C ILE A 3 -1.63 30.10 11.00
N ASP A 4 -2.66 30.81 11.44
CA ASP A 4 -2.76 31.33 12.80
C ASP A 4 -2.82 30.19 13.81
N SER A 5 -2.07 30.31 14.90
CA SER A 5 -2.13 29.36 16.00
C SER A 5 -3.44 29.50 16.79
N LEU A 6 -3.81 28.49 17.58
CA LEU A 6 -4.96 28.57 18.50
C LEU A 6 -4.95 29.85 19.35
N THR A 7 -3.78 30.26 19.83
CA THR A 7 -3.61 31.49 20.61
C THR A 7 -3.96 32.73 19.80
N ASP A 8 -3.51 32.79 18.54
CA ASP A 8 -3.79 33.90 17.62
C ASP A 8 -5.28 33.96 17.25
N VAL A 9 -5.91 32.80 17.04
CA VAL A 9 -7.34 32.66 16.78
C VAL A 9 -8.15 33.13 17.99
N HIS A 10 -7.79 32.68 19.19
CA HIS A 10 -8.47 33.04 20.43
C HIS A 10 -8.35 34.53 20.72
N GLN A 11 -7.18 35.11 20.52
CA GLN A 11 -6.95 36.54 20.67
C GLN A 11 -7.78 37.35 19.67
N ARG A 12 -7.80 36.96 18.39
CA ARG A 12 -8.61 37.63 17.36
C ARG A 12 -10.11 37.56 17.66
N LEU A 13 -10.63 36.41 18.08
CA LEU A 13 -12.04 36.28 18.43
C LEU A 13 -12.41 37.13 19.65
N THR A 14 -11.54 37.14 20.66
CA THR A 14 -11.70 37.97 21.86
C THR A 14 -11.77 39.45 21.49
N GLU A 15 -10.82 39.95 20.69
CA GLU A 15 -10.77 41.33 20.23
C GLU A 15 -12.00 41.69 19.37
N GLY A 16 -12.39 40.80 18.45
CA GLY A 16 -13.56 40.99 17.58
C GLY A 16 -14.86 41.10 18.37
N ILE A 17 -15.09 40.21 19.34
CA ILE A 17 -16.30 40.22 20.18
C ILE A 17 -16.33 41.47 21.07
N LEU A 18 -15.21 41.82 21.70
CA LEU A 18 -15.11 43.05 22.51
C LEU A 18 -15.44 44.32 21.71
N SER A 19 -14.99 44.38 20.44
CA SER A 19 -15.29 45.50 19.55
C SER A 19 -16.77 45.56 19.15
N ALA A 20 -17.42 44.41 18.96
CA ALA A 20 -18.82 44.32 18.53
C ALA A 20 -19.82 44.67 19.64
N PHE A 21 -19.49 44.36 20.90
CA PHE A 21 -20.38 44.60 22.05
C PHE A 21 -20.16 45.95 22.74
N MET A 22 -19.31 46.83 22.19
CA MET A 22 -19.16 48.24 22.57
C MET A 22 -19.18 48.52 24.09
N GLY A 23 -18.52 47.70 24.89
CA GLY A 23 -18.35 47.97 26.32
C GLY A 23 -19.47 47.52 27.28
N MET A 24 -20.39 46.63 26.88
CA MET A 24 -21.12 45.84 27.89
C MET A 24 -20.17 44.84 28.57
N ILE A 25 -20.39 44.59 29.88
CA ILE A 25 -19.55 43.74 30.73
C ILE A 25 -19.66 42.27 30.26
N LEU A 26 -18.89 41.91 29.24
CA LEU A 26 -18.65 40.52 28.88
C LEU A 26 -17.55 40.00 29.80
N ILE A 27 -17.84 38.96 30.58
CA ILE A 27 -16.86 38.35 31.47
C ILE A 27 -16.22 37.19 30.71
N LEU A 28 -15.09 37.44 30.05
CA LEU A 28 -14.33 36.42 29.30
C LEU A 28 -13.47 35.52 30.19
N MET A 29 -13.83 35.35 31.47
CA MET A 29 -13.12 34.39 32.30
C MET A 29 -13.37 32.97 31.76
N PRO A 30 -12.35 32.08 31.70
CA PRO A 30 -12.48 30.74 31.10
C PRO A 30 -13.57 29.84 31.72
N ILE A 31 -14.09 30.20 32.89
CA ILE A 31 -15.09 29.45 33.64
C ILE A 31 -16.54 29.95 33.43
N VAL A 32 -16.70 31.09 32.75
CA VAL A 32 -17.99 31.74 32.51
C VAL A 32 -18.49 31.34 31.12
N PRO A 33 -19.81 31.16 30.88
CA PRO A 33 -20.33 30.66 29.61
C PRO A 33 -19.77 31.36 28.37
N ASP A 34 -19.60 32.68 28.40
CA ASP A 34 -19.07 33.45 27.27
C ASP A 34 -17.58 33.15 26.99
N GLY A 35 -16.77 33.00 28.04
CA GLY A 35 -15.36 32.59 27.92
C GLY A 35 -15.20 31.15 27.43
N GLN A 36 -16.07 30.24 27.87
CA GLN A 36 -16.09 28.86 27.38
C GLN A 36 -16.52 28.80 25.90
N MET A 37 -17.50 29.59 25.48
CA MET A 37 -17.92 29.67 24.09
C MET A 37 -16.78 30.15 23.17
N ILE A 38 -16.04 31.17 23.57
CA ILE A 38 -14.88 31.66 22.81
C ILE A 38 -13.79 30.56 22.71
N GLY A 39 -13.55 29.83 23.79
CA GLY A 39 -12.64 28.68 23.79
C GLY A 39 -13.05 27.60 22.78
N LEU A 40 -14.34 27.22 22.77
CA LEU A 40 -14.88 26.23 21.82
C LEU A 40 -14.78 26.73 20.38
N PHE A 41 -15.17 27.97 20.08
CA PHE A 41 -15.05 28.52 18.73
C PHE A 41 -13.59 28.65 18.28
N SER A 42 -12.68 29.00 19.18
CA SER A 42 -11.25 29.06 18.88
C SER A 42 -10.69 27.69 18.53
N GLN A 43 -11.10 26.66 19.29
CA GLN A 43 -10.69 25.28 19.02
C GLN A 43 -11.22 24.79 17.68
N GLU A 44 -12.49 25.06 17.34
CA GLU A 44 -13.04 24.65 16.04
C GLU A 44 -12.40 25.38 14.87
N ILE A 45 -12.08 26.68 15.01
CA ILE A 45 -11.33 27.40 13.97
C ILE A 45 -9.90 26.85 13.85
N ASP A 46 -9.24 26.51 14.96
CA ASP A 46 -7.92 25.87 14.93
C ASP A 46 -7.97 24.49 14.26
N ASN A 47 -9.00 23.68 14.53
CA ASN A 47 -9.23 22.40 13.85
C ASN A 47 -9.40 22.60 12.34
N ILE A 48 -10.18 23.60 11.91
CA ILE A 48 -10.36 23.96 10.49
C ILE A 48 -9.03 24.40 9.87
N ASN A 49 -8.29 25.26 10.58
CA ASN A 49 -6.98 25.74 10.17
C ASN A 49 -5.99 24.59 9.95
N GLN A 50 -5.91 23.64 10.90
CA GLN A 50 -5.08 22.44 10.78
C GLN A 50 -5.51 21.56 9.59
N ALA A 51 -6.81 21.41 9.35
CA ALA A 51 -7.32 20.68 8.18
C ALA A 51 -6.91 21.35 6.86
N ILE A 52 -7.00 22.67 6.77
CA ILE A 52 -6.54 23.44 5.60
C ILE A 52 -5.02 23.30 5.43
N ALA A 53 -4.25 23.33 6.53
CA ALA A 53 -2.80 23.08 6.52
C ALA A 53 -2.47 21.73 5.87
N MET A 54 -3.17 20.68 6.33
CA MET A 54 -3.00 19.32 5.81
C MET A 54 -3.35 19.27 4.33
N VAL A 55 -4.50 19.81 3.92
CA VAL A 55 -4.90 19.83 2.50
C VAL A 55 -3.84 20.52 1.65
N ALA A 56 -3.36 21.70 2.07
CA ALA A 56 -2.33 22.43 1.35
C ALA A 56 -1.01 21.66 1.25
N GLN A 57 -0.62 20.92 2.31
CA GLN A 57 0.56 20.05 2.28
C GLN A 57 0.37 18.88 1.30
N MET A 58 -0.82 18.31 1.22
CA MET A 58 -1.15 17.22 0.28
C MET A 58 -1.20 17.69 -1.19
N LEU A 59 -1.21 19.00 -1.45
CA LEU A 59 -1.05 19.54 -2.81
C LEU A 59 0.39 19.41 -3.31
N ASP A 60 1.37 19.43 -2.41
CA ASP A 60 2.78 19.21 -2.75
C ASP A 60 3.01 17.70 -2.97
N PRO A 61 3.34 17.25 -4.20
CA PRO A 61 3.46 15.83 -4.50
C PRO A 61 4.59 15.14 -3.74
N TYR A 62 5.58 15.89 -3.23
CA TYR A 62 6.68 15.33 -2.43
C TYR A 62 6.31 15.14 -0.95
N LYS A 63 5.16 15.68 -0.52
CA LYS A 63 4.62 15.55 0.84
C LYS A 63 3.28 14.82 0.90
N ALA A 64 2.62 14.67 -0.24
CA ALA A 64 1.38 13.93 -0.38
C ALA A 64 1.56 12.46 0.04
N MET A 65 0.50 11.88 0.59
CA MET A 65 0.42 10.48 1.01
C MET A 65 -0.94 9.87 0.63
N GLY A 66 -1.02 8.55 0.62
CA GLY A 66 -2.23 7.78 0.28
C GLY A 66 -2.85 8.22 -1.06
N ALA A 67 -4.17 8.39 -1.05
CA ALA A 67 -4.94 8.76 -2.24
C ALA A 67 -4.49 10.09 -2.89
N TRP A 68 -3.98 11.05 -2.10
CA TRP A 68 -3.46 12.30 -2.67
C TRP A 68 -2.19 12.04 -3.48
N LEU A 69 -1.26 11.23 -2.97
CA LEU A 69 -0.05 10.84 -3.70
C LEU A 69 -0.39 10.07 -4.97
N GLU A 70 -1.34 9.15 -4.90
CA GLU A 70 -1.81 8.39 -6.07
C GLU A 70 -2.38 9.29 -7.16
N GLN A 71 -3.21 10.27 -6.79
CA GLN A 71 -3.74 11.24 -7.76
C GLN A 71 -2.61 12.05 -8.40
N ARG A 72 -1.59 12.46 -7.63
CA ARG A 72 -0.42 13.18 -8.17
C ARG A 72 0.41 12.29 -9.09
N ALA A 73 0.67 11.05 -8.69
CA ALA A 73 1.41 10.07 -9.49
C ALA A 73 0.69 9.75 -10.80
N MET A 74 -0.64 9.67 -10.77
CA MET A 74 -1.47 9.41 -11.94
C MET A 74 -1.36 10.51 -13.00
N TYR A 75 -1.20 11.79 -12.61
CA TYR A 75 -0.92 12.87 -13.57
C TYR A 75 0.41 12.67 -14.32
N ALA A 76 1.36 11.95 -13.72
CA ALA A 76 2.61 11.54 -14.36
C ALA A 76 2.52 10.16 -15.04
N GLY A 77 1.32 9.57 -15.15
CA GLY A 77 1.12 8.24 -15.74
C GLY A 77 1.65 7.08 -14.89
N ILE A 78 1.94 7.31 -13.61
CA ILE A 78 2.36 6.26 -12.67
C ILE A 78 1.18 5.83 -11.83
N VAL A 79 0.95 4.52 -11.83
CA VAL A 79 -0.07 3.87 -10.99
C VAL A 79 0.64 3.04 -9.92
N ARG A 80 0.06 3.04 -8.71
CA ARG A 80 0.53 2.21 -7.59
C ARG A 80 0.47 0.74 -8.00
N ARG A 81 1.55 0.01 -7.72
CA ARG A 81 1.55 -1.45 -7.88
C ARG A 81 0.65 -2.05 -6.78
N GLY A 82 -0.41 -2.73 -7.22
CA GLY A 82 -1.35 -3.39 -6.34
C GLY A 82 -0.72 -4.56 -5.60
N ALA A 83 -1.46 -5.07 -4.60
CA ALA A 83 -1.11 -6.30 -3.91
C ALA A 83 -1.69 -7.52 -4.62
N ASP A 84 -1.03 -8.67 -4.41
CA ASP A 84 -1.48 -9.98 -4.89
C ASP A 84 -1.59 -10.96 -3.74
N TYR A 85 -2.49 -11.92 -3.87
CA TYR A 85 -2.64 -12.99 -2.88
C TYR A 85 -1.51 -14.01 -2.95
N SER A 86 -1.23 -14.64 -1.81
CA SER A 86 -0.38 -15.84 -1.75
C SER A 86 -1.21 -17.10 -1.97
N TYR A 87 -0.62 -18.13 -2.57
CA TYR A 87 -1.31 -19.37 -2.92
C TYR A 87 -0.62 -20.60 -2.35
N LEU A 88 -1.43 -21.57 -1.90
CA LEU A 88 -1.01 -22.91 -1.54
C LEU A 88 -1.65 -23.90 -2.50
N ASP A 89 -0.82 -24.53 -3.31
CA ASP A 89 -1.26 -25.53 -4.28
C ASP A 89 -1.19 -26.94 -3.71
N ASP A 90 -2.09 -27.81 -4.15
CA ASP A 90 -2.12 -29.24 -3.83
C ASP A 90 -2.12 -29.56 -2.33
N VAL A 91 -2.79 -28.76 -1.50
CA VAL A 91 -2.95 -29.03 -0.06
C VAL A 91 -3.77 -30.29 0.14
N ILE A 92 -3.28 -31.22 0.96
CA ILE A 92 -3.97 -32.47 1.24
C ILE A 92 -4.87 -32.27 2.46
N VAL A 93 -6.16 -32.55 2.26
CA VAL A 93 -7.14 -32.67 3.34
C VAL A 93 -7.45 -34.14 3.54
N THR A 94 -7.40 -34.61 4.79
CA THR A 94 -7.77 -35.99 5.15
C THR A 94 -8.91 -36.00 6.17
N GLY A 95 -9.69 -37.08 6.16
CA GLY A 95 -10.86 -37.26 7.01
C GLY A 95 -11.77 -38.39 6.51
N LYS A 96 -13.06 -38.31 6.83
CA LYS A 96 -14.05 -39.31 6.45
C LYS A 96 -14.41 -39.20 4.95
N GLN A 97 -14.53 -40.34 4.29
CA GLN A 97 -15.00 -40.44 2.91
C GLN A 97 -16.34 -39.70 2.70
N GLY A 98 -16.43 -38.95 1.59
CA GLY A 98 -17.66 -38.26 1.18
C GLY A 98 -17.92 -36.93 1.89
N VAL A 99 -17.06 -36.52 2.82
CA VAL A 99 -17.13 -35.18 3.42
C VAL A 99 -16.82 -34.12 2.37
N ILE A 100 -17.55 -33.01 2.39
CA ILE A 100 -17.36 -31.88 1.49
C ILE A 100 -16.71 -30.75 2.25
N VAL A 101 -15.51 -30.36 1.84
CA VAL A 101 -14.89 -29.09 2.21
C VAL A 101 -15.43 -28.04 1.27
N ARG A 102 -16.19 -27.09 1.80
CA ARG A 102 -16.81 -26.03 0.99
C ARG A 102 -15.78 -24.97 0.61
N LYS A 103 -16.04 -24.28 -0.49
CA LYS A 103 -15.43 -23.00 -0.83
C LYS A 103 -15.59 -22.04 0.35
N ASP A 104 -14.63 -21.15 0.50
CA ASP A 104 -14.58 -20.13 1.54
C ASP A 104 -14.37 -20.69 2.97
N SER A 105 -13.98 -21.96 3.10
CA SER A 105 -13.53 -22.54 4.38
C SER A 105 -12.17 -21.97 4.76
N LEU A 106 -12.02 -21.59 6.03
CA LEU A 106 -10.81 -20.97 6.58
C LEU A 106 -9.93 -21.97 7.34
N PHE A 107 -8.63 -21.87 7.08
CA PHE A 107 -7.57 -22.59 7.78
C PHE A 107 -6.46 -21.63 8.20
N THR A 108 -5.88 -21.82 9.38
CA THR A 108 -4.83 -20.95 9.93
C THR A 108 -3.53 -21.73 10.06
N ASP A 109 -2.42 -21.15 9.62
CA ASP A 109 -1.08 -21.69 9.85
C ASP A 109 -0.49 -21.27 11.21
N ASP A 110 0.70 -21.78 11.52
CA ASP A 110 1.42 -21.45 12.77
C ASP A 110 1.82 -19.97 12.86
N ASN A 111 2.01 -19.32 11.70
CA ASN A 111 2.31 -17.88 11.58
C ASN A 111 1.05 -17.00 11.72
N LYS A 112 -0.12 -17.59 11.99
CA LYS A 112 -1.43 -16.92 12.08
C LYS A 112 -1.93 -16.35 10.76
N THR A 113 -1.36 -16.78 9.63
CA THR A 113 -1.90 -16.46 8.31
C THR A 113 -3.13 -17.33 8.05
N LYS A 114 -4.20 -16.70 7.56
CA LYS A 114 -5.44 -17.37 7.19
C LYS A 114 -5.46 -17.70 5.71
N TRP A 115 -5.89 -18.91 5.40
CA TRP A 115 -5.95 -19.51 4.08
C TRP A 115 -7.37 -19.95 3.79
N VAL A 116 -7.87 -19.65 2.60
CA VAL A 116 -9.25 -19.83 2.16
C VAL A 116 -9.31 -20.82 1.01
N THR A 117 -10.26 -21.75 1.03
CA THR A 117 -10.52 -22.68 -0.09
C THR A 117 -11.16 -21.99 -1.29
N LEU A 118 -10.61 -22.23 -2.48
CA LEU A 118 -11.08 -21.59 -3.71
C LEU A 118 -12.31 -22.26 -4.35
N LYS A 119 -12.54 -23.54 -4.03
CA LYS A 119 -13.63 -24.35 -4.59
C LYS A 119 -14.06 -25.44 -3.62
N ASP A 120 -15.26 -25.96 -3.84
CA ASP A 120 -15.76 -27.14 -3.14
C ASP A 120 -14.92 -28.36 -3.54
N VAL A 121 -14.54 -29.18 -2.55
CA VAL A 121 -13.81 -30.42 -2.74
C VAL A 121 -14.41 -31.51 -1.86
N THR A 122 -14.74 -32.66 -2.47
CA THR A 122 -15.24 -33.84 -1.77
C THR A 122 -14.09 -34.81 -1.49
N LEU A 123 -13.99 -35.30 -0.26
CA LEU A 123 -13.03 -36.32 0.13
C LEU A 123 -13.36 -37.65 -0.57
N GLY A 124 -12.37 -38.19 -1.30
CA GLY A 124 -12.52 -39.41 -2.08
C GLY A 124 -12.66 -40.68 -1.23
N VAL A 125 -12.63 -41.83 -1.89
CA VAL A 125 -12.77 -43.16 -1.24
C VAL A 125 -11.72 -43.42 -0.15
N ASN A 126 -10.53 -42.84 -0.28
CA ASN A 126 -9.45 -42.96 0.70
C ASN A 126 -9.58 -41.95 1.86
N GLY A 127 -10.67 -41.19 1.92
CA GLY A 127 -10.83 -40.14 2.93
C GLY A 127 -9.89 -38.97 2.72
N SER A 128 -9.41 -38.73 1.50
CA SER A 128 -8.51 -37.62 1.20
C SER A 128 -8.84 -36.92 -0.10
N ALA A 129 -8.46 -35.64 -0.19
CA ALA A 129 -8.56 -34.86 -1.40
C ALA A 129 -7.48 -33.76 -1.46
N ARG A 130 -7.23 -33.26 -2.66
CA ARG A 130 -6.35 -32.11 -2.90
C ARG A 130 -7.17 -30.86 -3.14
N VAL A 131 -6.81 -29.77 -2.47
CA VAL A 131 -7.44 -28.47 -2.59
C VAL A 131 -6.39 -27.38 -2.75
N ASN A 132 -6.74 -26.34 -3.50
CA ASN A 132 -5.91 -25.13 -3.59
C ASN A 132 -6.49 -24.09 -2.63
N LEU A 133 -5.60 -23.50 -1.84
CA LEU A 133 -5.92 -22.43 -0.92
C LEU A 133 -5.27 -21.13 -1.37
N ARG A 134 -5.83 -20.02 -0.93
CA ARG A 134 -5.30 -18.68 -1.13
C ARG A 134 -5.28 -17.95 0.20
N SER A 135 -4.33 -17.06 0.45
CA SER A 135 -4.38 -16.18 1.61
C SER A 135 -5.71 -15.41 1.66
N GLN A 136 -6.21 -15.18 2.87
CA GLN A 136 -7.41 -14.38 3.09
C GLN A 136 -7.14 -12.90 2.75
N GLU A 137 -5.98 -12.40 3.18
CA GLU A 137 -5.51 -11.05 2.92
C GLU A 137 -4.54 -11.01 1.74
N LEU A 138 -4.48 -9.86 1.06
CA LEU A 138 -3.49 -9.59 0.02
C LEU A 138 -2.11 -9.41 0.65
N GLY A 139 -1.07 -9.95 0.02
CA GLY A 139 0.30 -9.85 0.53
C GLY A 139 1.15 -11.07 0.23
N ALA A 140 2.43 -10.96 0.58
CA ALA A 140 3.40 -12.03 0.49
C ALA A 140 3.48 -12.80 1.81
N PHE A 141 2.88 -13.99 1.85
CA PHE A 141 2.85 -14.86 3.02
C PHE A 141 3.58 -16.17 2.69
N ALA A 142 4.73 -16.34 3.33
CA ALA A 142 5.56 -17.53 3.17
C ALA A 142 5.06 -18.67 4.07
N LEU A 143 4.97 -19.87 3.50
CA LEU A 143 4.74 -21.10 4.25
C LEU A 143 5.51 -22.24 3.62
N SER A 144 6.23 -23.01 4.43
CA SER A 144 7.00 -24.16 3.96
C SER A 144 6.10 -25.34 3.55
N ALA A 145 6.66 -26.27 2.78
CA ALA A 145 6.01 -27.56 2.52
C ALA A 145 5.83 -28.38 3.81
N HIS A 146 4.86 -29.30 3.79
CA HIS A 146 4.59 -30.25 4.88
C HIS A 146 4.22 -29.62 6.22
N GLN A 147 3.63 -28.43 6.18
CA GLN A 147 3.09 -27.74 7.36
C GLN A 147 1.63 -28.11 7.57
N SER A 148 1.25 -28.31 8.82
CA SER A 148 -0.14 -28.59 9.19
C SER A 148 -0.91 -27.28 9.38
N LEU A 149 -2.17 -27.25 8.96
CA LEU A 149 -3.06 -26.11 9.14
C LEU A 149 -4.13 -26.43 10.17
N THR A 150 -4.47 -25.44 10.99
CA THR A 150 -5.56 -25.49 11.97
C THR A 150 -6.86 -25.08 11.29
N MET A 151 -7.96 -25.78 11.58
CA MET A 151 -9.28 -25.40 11.05
C MET A 151 -9.89 -24.24 11.83
N ASP A 152 -10.11 -23.11 11.17
CA ASP A 152 -10.96 -22.04 11.69
C ASP A 152 -12.44 -22.34 11.41
N THR A 153 -12.73 -22.80 10.17
CA THR A 153 -14.07 -23.27 9.79
C THR A 153 -14.17 -24.78 10.01
N VAL A 154 -14.75 -25.18 11.14
CA VAL A 154 -14.87 -26.61 11.50
C VAL A 154 -15.76 -27.35 10.51
N THR A 155 -15.16 -28.24 9.72
CA THR A 155 -15.89 -29.16 8.84
C THR A 155 -15.94 -30.54 9.49
N LEU A 156 -17.13 -30.98 9.88
CA LEU A 156 -17.30 -32.24 10.59
C LEU A 156 -16.80 -33.42 9.72
N GLY A 157 -15.90 -34.22 10.27
CA GLY A 157 -15.28 -35.35 9.58
C GLY A 157 -14.02 -35.02 8.79
N VAL A 158 -13.53 -33.78 8.81
CA VAL A 158 -12.13 -33.48 8.44
C VAL A 158 -11.24 -33.68 9.66
N GLU A 159 -10.08 -34.31 9.47
CA GLU A 159 -9.15 -34.66 10.55
C GLU A 159 -7.87 -33.83 10.46
N THR A 160 -7.19 -33.84 9.31
CA THR A 160 -5.94 -33.08 9.12
C THR A 160 -5.91 -32.36 7.78
N ILE A 161 -5.18 -31.24 7.76
CA ILE A 161 -4.89 -30.47 6.56
C ILE A 161 -3.38 -30.20 6.54
N THR A 162 -2.70 -30.58 5.46
CA THR A 162 -1.24 -30.46 5.37
C THR A 162 -0.82 -29.95 3.99
N THR A 163 0.08 -28.97 3.96
CA THR A 163 0.67 -28.44 2.72
C THR A 163 1.60 -29.46 2.08
N THR A 164 1.71 -29.45 0.75
CA THR A 164 2.62 -30.37 0.03
C THR A 164 3.81 -29.67 -0.59
N LYS A 165 3.67 -28.38 -0.88
CA LYS A 165 4.70 -27.51 -1.46
C LYS A 165 4.77 -26.23 -0.64
N ALA A 166 5.85 -25.47 -0.83
CA ALA A 166 5.94 -24.13 -0.29
C ALA A 166 4.91 -23.21 -0.97
N ALA A 167 4.46 -22.18 -0.25
CA ALA A 167 3.53 -21.18 -0.77
C ALA A 167 4.15 -20.43 -1.95
N LYS A 168 3.33 -20.17 -2.98
CA LYS A 168 3.63 -19.13 -3.98
C LYS A 168 3.28 -17.80 -3.33
N GLU A 169 4.30 -17.09 -2.87
CA GLU A 169 4.14 -15.79 -2.25
C GLU A 169 3.53 -14.79 -3.24
N GLY A 170 2.54 -14.06 -2.76
CA GLY A 170 1.96 -12.91 -3.44
C GLY A 170 2.88 -11.70 -3.33
N VAL A 171 2.29 -10.51 -3.40
CA VAL A 171 3.03 -9.25 -3.34
C VAL A 171 2.27 -8.30 -2.41
N PHE A 172 2.99 -7.62 -1.52
CA PHE A 172 2.39 -6.54 -0.74
C PHE A 172 2.14 -5.32 -1.62
N GLU A 173 1.11 -4.55 -1.28
CA GLU A 173 0.85 -3.27 -1.95
C GLU A 173 2.08 -2.37 -1.85
N GLU A 174 2.39 -1.66 -2.93
CA GLU A 174 3.50 -0.72 -2.94
C GLU A 174 3.29 0.38 -1.89
N THR A 175 4.30 0.60 -1.06
CA THR A 175 4.28 1.65 -0.04
C THR A 175 4.32 3.05 -0.67
N ASP A 176 3.81 4.05 0.04
CA ASP A 176 3.87 5.45 -0.39
C ASP A 176 5.29 5.91 -0.71
N GLY A 177 6.28 5.49 0.09
CA GLY A 177 7.68 5.83 -0.16
C GLY A 177 8.19 5.27 -1.49
N ASN A 178 7.85 4.03 -1.83
CA ASN A 178 8.25 3.43 -3.10
C ASN A 178 7.54 4.07 -4.30
N LEU A 179 6.24 4.35 -4.16
CA LEU A 179 5.48 5.09 -5.17
C LEU A 179 6.06 6.48 -5.40
N LEU A 180 6.36 7.21 -4.31
CA LEU A 180 6.97 8.53 -4.39
C LEU A 180 8.34 8.48 -5.08
N LEU A 181 9.20 7.52 -4.75
CA LEU A 181 10.50 7.36 -5.41
C LEU A 181 10.37 7.14 -6.92
N ARG A 182 9.39 6.33 -7.36
CA ARG A 182 9.09 6.15 -8.79
C ARG A 182 8.56 7.44 -9.41
N PHE A 183 7.66 8.14 -8.73
CA PHE A 183 7.15 9.43 -9.17
C PHE A 183 8.28 10.45 -9.36
N MET A 184 9.15 10.62 -8.37
CA MET A 184 10.30 11.52 -8.46
C MET A 184 11.22 11.15 -9.62
N ARG A 185 11.50 9.85 -9.81
CA ARG A 185 12.29 9.38 -10.95
C ARG A 185 11.65 9.77 -12.28
N SER A 186 10.33 9.63 -12.43
CA SER A 186 9.65 10.05 -13.67
C SER A 186 9.74 11.54 -13.94
N HIS A 187 9.76 12.36 -12.89
CA HIS A 187 9.98 13.78 -13.04
C HIS A 187 11.42 14.10 -13.45
N SER A 188 12.41 13.36 -12.93
CA SER A 188 13.81 13.48 -13.36
C SER A 188 14.03 13.03 -14.81
N ILE A 189 13.37 11.95 -15.25
CA ILE A 189 13.34 11.49 -16.66
C ILE A 189 12.91 12.61 -17.59
N ASN A 190 11.85 13.33 -17.23
CA ASN A 190 11.33 14.42 -18.06
C ASN A 190 12.26 15.65 -18.09
N ASN A 191 13.25 15.72 -17.21
CA ASN A 191 14.08 16.90 -17.03
C ASN A 191 15.52 16.78 -17.53
N HIS A 192 16.15 15.60 -17.66
CA HIS A 192 17.54 15.49 -18.16
C HIS A 192 17.85 14.15 -18.87
N ASP A 193 18.61 14.26 -19.98
CA ASP A 193 19.30 13.26 -20.82
C ASP A 193 18.54 11.97 -21.22
N ASP A 194 18.49 11.71 -22.54
CA ASP A 194 17.82 10.58 -23.20
C ASP A 194 18.09 9.21 -22.52
N TYR A 195 19.27 9.04 -21.93
CA TYR A 195 19.69 7.85 -21.19
C TYR A 195 18.87 7.59 -19.89
N GLN A 196 18.75 8.60 -19.01
CA GLN A 196 18.03 8.42 -17.74
C GLN A 196 16.53 8.27 -17.97
N GLY A 197 16.04 8.94 -19.02
CA GLY A 197 14.67 8.81 -19.48
C GLY A 197 14.30 7.39 -19.89
N LEU A 198 15.17 6.74 -20.66
CA LEU A 198 14.97 5.38 -21.14
C LEU A 198 15.02 4.34 -20.01
N GLU A 199 15.95 4.49 -19.05
CA GLU A 199 16.06 3.60 -17.89
C GLU A 199 14.79 3.64 -17.02
N GLY A 200 14.27 4.84 -16.75
CA GLY A 200 13.08 4.97 -15.94
C GLY A 200 11.79 4.60 -16.68
N ALA A 201 11.71 4.79 -18.00
CA ALA A 201 10.60 4.27 -18.82
C ALA A 201 10.52 2.74 -18.76
N LEU A 202 11.66 2.06 -18.84
CA LEU A 202 11.74 0.60 -18.72
C LEU A 202 11.33 0.11 -17.31
N LEU A 203 11.76 0.81 -16.26
CA LEU A 203 11.38 0.50 -14.87
C LEU A 203 9.90 0.75 -14.56
N ASN A 204 9.21 1.56 -15.36
CA ASN A 204 7.78 1.83 -15.18
C ASN A 204 6.89 0.71 -15.74
N LEU A 205 7.44 -0.23 -16.52
CA LEU A 205 6.70 -1.40 -16.95
C LEU A 205 6.37 -2.32 -15.74
N PRO A 206 5.17 -2.93 -15.71
CA PRO A 206 4.68 -3.68 -14.54
C PRO A 206 5.58 -4.87 -14.17
N ASP A 207 6.18 -5.53 -15.15
CA ASP A 207 6.97 -6.77 -14.95
C ASP A 207 8.47 -6.53 -14.72
N VAL A 208 8.93 -5.28 -14.75
CA VAL A 208 10.35 -4.94 -14.67
C VAL A 208 10.75 -4.65 -13.21
N LYS A 209 11.64 -5.49 -12.66
CA LYS A 209 12.17 -5.36 -11.29
C LYS A 209 13.41 -4.47 -11.24
N GLN A 210 14.27 -4.59 -12.26
CA GLN A 210 15.48 -3.79 -12.40
C GLN A 210 15.75 -3.50 -13.88
N ALA A 211 16.08 -2.25 -14.21
CA ALA A 211 16.61 -1.90 -15.51
C ALA A 211 17.85 -1.05 -15.32
N LYS A 212 18.82 -1.21 -16.23
CA LYS A 212 20.00 -0.37 -16.32
C LYS A 212 20.34 -0.17 -17.78
N VAL A 213 20.45 1.09 -18.19
CA VAL A 213 20.89 1.41 -19.54
C VAL A 213 22.41 1.53 -19.52
N TYR A 214 23.09 1.35 -20.64
CA TYR A 214 24.51 1.68 -20.80
C TYR A 214 24.68 2.39 -22.13
N GLU A 215 25.33 3.55 -22.12
CA GLU A 215 25.63 4.33 -23.31
C GLU A 215 27.14 4.47 -23.49
N ASN A 216 27.60 4.26 -24.72
CA ASN A 216 28.99 4.42 -25.09
C ASN A 216 29.18 5.71 -25.90
N TYR A 217 29.66 6.76 -25.24
CA TYR A 217 29.97 8.06 -25.84
C TYR A 217 31.30 8.08 -26.63
N THR A 218 32.03 6.97 -26.68
CA THR A 218 33.33 6.90 -27.35
C THR A 218 33.22 6.31 -28.75
N HIS A 219 34.16 6.70 -29.63
CA HIS A 219 34.28 6.14 -30.99
C HIS A 219 34.97 4.76 -31.03
N GLN A 220 35.07 4.09 -29.88
CA GLN A 220 35.63 2.74 -29.78
C GLN A 220 34.70 1.85 -28.94
N THR A 221 34.78 0.54 -29.13
CA THR A 221 34.00 -0.43 -28.35
C THR A 221 34.44 -0.38 -26.88
N ASP A 222 33.50 -0.12 -25.95
CA ASP A 222 33.77 -0.07 -24.50
C ASP A 222 34.12 -1.46 -23.94
N ALA A 223 34.74 -1.51 -22.74
CA ALA A 223 35.11 -2.73 -22.01
C ALA A 223 33.92 -3.69 -21.74
N LYS A 224 32.68 -3.21 -21.92
CA LYS A 224 31.44 -4.00 -21.84
C LYS A 224 30.94 -4.54 -23.19
N GLY A 225 31.74 -4.39 -24.25
CA GLY A 225 31.44 -4.88 -25.60
C GLY A 225 30.39 -4.07 -26.37
N ILE A 226 30.14 -2.81 -25.96
CA ILE A 226 29.14 -1.95 -26.61
C ILE A 226 29.83 -1.22 -27.78
N PRO A 227 29.39 -1.41 -29.04
CA PRO A 227 30.00 -0.75 -30.19
C PRO A 227 29.83 0.79 -30.11
N PRO A 228 30.63 1.56 -30.86
CA PRO A 228 30.62 3.02 -30.76
C PRO A 228 29.27 3.63 -31.15
N SER A 229 28.83 4.64 -30.41
CA SER A 229 27.58 5.39 -30.63
C SER A 229 26.29 4.56 -30.57
N LEU A 230 26.30 3.44 -29.83
CA LEU A 230 25.14 2.59 -29.59
C LEU A 230 24.79 2.55 -28.09
N PHE A 231 23.50 2.44 -27.80
CA PHE A 231 22.96 2.23 -26.45
C PHE A 231 22.55 0.76 -26.28
N LYS A 232 22.75 0.23 -25.07
CA LYS A 232 22.31 -1.13 -24.68
C LYS A 232 21.53 -1.07 -23.38
N CYS A 233 20.30 -1.56 -23.38
CA CYS A 233 19.48 -1.66 -22.18
C CYS A 233 19.44 -3.12 -21.68
N GLY A 234 19.67 -3.32 -20.39
CA GLY A 234 19.45 -4.59 -19.71
C GLY A 234 18.27 -4.46 -18.76
N CYS A 235 17.28 -5.34 -18.91
CA CYS A 235 16.12 -5.42 -18.03
C CYS A 235 16.07 -6.82 -17.42
N ASP A 236 15.94 -6.89 -16.10
CA ASP A 236 15.69 -8.13 -15.39
C ASP A 236 14.19 -8.19 -15.04
N GLY A 237 13.50 -9.09 -15.74
CA GLY A 237 12.08 -9.35 -15.55
C GLY A 237 11.90 -10.62 -14.73
N GLY A 238 11.06 -10.55 -13.69
CA GLY A 238 10.71 -11.77 -12.95
C GLY A 238 9.85 -12.67 -13.82
N GLU A 239 10.23 -13.93 -13.98
CA GLU A 239 9.37 -14.94 -14.61
C GLU A 239 8.05 -15.12 -13.82
N ARG A 240 6.97 -15.39 -14.57
CA ARG A 240 5.56 -15.53 -14.13
C ARG A 240 5.34 -16.49 -12.96
#